data_AF-A0A6L7LCB1-F1
#
_entry.id   AF-A0A6L7LCB1-F1
#
_cell.length_a   1.000
_cell.length_b   1.000
_cell.length_c   1.000
_cell.angle_alpha   90.00
_cell.angle_beta   90.00
_cell.angle_gamma   90.00
#
_symmetry.space_group_name_H-M   'P 1'
#
loop_
_entity.id
_entity.type
_entity.pdbx_description
1 polymer ?
#
loop_
_entity_poly.entity_id
_entity_poly.type
_entity_poly.pdbx_seq_one_letter_code
_entity_poly.pdbx_strand_id
1 'polypeptide(L)'
;MFPRPADPEESPDSTRPLPPGLDRTPFVTWLLLGANIALFLLTELLGGSTAVDVLIRLGAMESWLIASGEYWRLFSAMFLHSGLIHLGFNVIGLLIFGHQVERLYGYARFLVIYILAGLAGSITSYAFNLSSAPYAIGVGASGAVFGILGALVAFFLSNRGLLGKMGRQTMTGLLALAAINLAVGFIMPGIDNFAHIGGFAGGLLLGMAYSPRYAPVYDFMGWTERLQDTNPMFRRLWVLPVAVAILVIGVLIGNWMVGESPVSYLKDAQKHHEQGEFGLALVLVEEALDLHPNYGAAYLRRALIMADLGNVERAMDDLGRAVRLGLPDSDRSRALNLLLELRANR
;
A
#
# COMPACT_ATOMS: atom_id res chain seq x y z
N MET A 1 47.97 40.31 -5.33
CA MET A 1 46.99 40.32 -4.22
C MET A 1 45.82 39.48 -4.67
N PHE A 2 45.72 38.22 -4.22
CA PHE A 2 44.56 37.39 -4.57
C PHE A 2 43.33 37.95 -3.85
N PRO A 3 42.16 38.06 -4.51
CA PRO A 3 40.94 38.49 -3.85
C PRO A 3 40.62 37.52 -2.71
N ARG A 4 40.24 38.05 -1.54
CA ARG A 4 39.64 37.21 -0.50
C ARG A 4 38.33 36.62 -1.05
N PRO A 5 37.99 35.35 -0.73
CA PRO A 5 36.65 34.85 -0.96
C PRO A 5 35.66 35.82 -0.31
N ALA A 6 34.67 36.29 -1.06
CA ALA A 6 33.62 37.16 -0.53
C ALA A 6 32.91 36.46 0.64
N ASP A 7 32.61 37.21 1.70
CA ASP A 7 31.87 36.67 2.83
C ASP A 7 30.48 36.20 2.36
N PRO A 8 30.02 34.99 2.74
CA PRO A 8 28.76 34.41 2.24
C PRO A 8 27.50 35.20 2.65
N GLU A 9 27.62 36.21 3.50
CA GLU A 9 26.55 37.12 3.91
C GLU A 9 26.44 38.40 3.06
N GLU A 10 27.43 38.73 2.22
CA GLU A 10 27.42 39.98 1.44
C GLU A 10 26.80 39.85 0.03
N SER A 11 26.36 38.65 -0.39
CA SER A 11 25.65 38.53 -1.67
C SER A 11 24.25 39.17 -1.55
N PRO A 12 23.83 40.07 -2.45
CA PRO A 12 22.48 40.59 -2.43
C PRO A 12 21.49 39.42 -2.51
N ASP A 13 20.57 39.37 -1.55
CA ASP A 13 19.65 38.26 -1.25
C ASP A 13 18.81 37.80 -2.47
N SER A 14 18.80 38.58 -3.56
CA SER A 14 18.11 38.31 -4.82
C SER A 14 18.86 37.42 -5.83
N THR A 15 20.11 37.02 -5.56
CA THR A 15 20.97 36.32 -6.55
C THR A 15 21.31 34.87 -6.22
N ARG A 16 20.78 34.31 -5.11
CA ARG A 16 21.05 32.91 -4.77
C ARG A 16 20.39 31.98 -5.80
N PRO A 17 21.17 31.12 -6.50
CA PRO A 17 20.59 30.20 -7.46
C PRO A 17 19.63 29.23 -6.77
N LEU A 18 18.40 29.16 -7.28
CA LEU A 18 17.39 28.23 -6.79
C LEU A 18 17.83 26.77 -7.04
N PRO A 19 17.41 25.83 -6.17
CA PRO A 19 17.58 24.41 -6.43
C PRO A 19 17.02 24.04 -7.82
N PRO A 20 17.81 23.34 -8.67
CA PRO A 20 17.37 22.92 -9.99
C PRO A 20 16.06 22.14 -9.94
N GLY A 21 15.04 22.63 -10.65
CA GLY A 21 13.79 21.90 -10.85
C GLY A 21 12.55 22.42 -10.17
N LEU A 22 12.65 23.52 -9.42
CA LEU A 22 11.47 24.21 -8.92
C LEU A 22 10.59 24.74 -10.06
N ASP A 23 11.10 24.94 -11.26
CA ASP A 23 10.37 25.33 -12.46
C ASP A 23 9.84 24.15 -13.29
N ARG A 24 10.18 22.89 -12.92
CA ARG A 24 9.79 21.71 -13.70
C ARG A 24 8.28 21.49 -13.70
N THR A 25 7.76 21.15 -14.87
CA THR A 25 6.41 20.60 -15.01
C THR A 25 6.38 19.17 -14.46
N PRO A 26 5.40 18.83 -13.60
CA PRO A 26 5.28 17.54 -12.92
C PRO A 26 4.67 16.46 -13.86
N PHE A 27 5.35 16.17 -14.97
CA PHE A 27 4.80 15.32 -16.03
C PHE A 27 4.39 13.92 -15.54
N VAL A 28 5.23 13.26 -14.74
CA VAL A 28 4.97 11.91 -14.24
C VAL A 28 3.78 11.92 -13.27
N THR A 29 3.65 12.95 -12.44
CA THR A 29 2.49 13.11 -11.56
C THR A 29 1.19 13.15 -12.36
N TRP A 30 1.14 13.94 -13.45
CA TRP A 30 -0.02 14.00 -14.34
C TRP A 30 -0.30 12.68 -15.04
N LEU A 31 0.75 11.98 -15.49
CA LEU A 31 0.62 10.66 -16.10
C LEU A 31 -0.01 9.64 -15.12
N LEU A 32 0.47 9.60 -13.87
CA LEU A 32 -0.04 8.70 -12.84
C LEU A 32 -1.49 9.04 -12.44
N LEU A 33 -1.83 10.33 -12.37
CA LEU A 33 -3.21 10.77 -12.15
C LEU A 33 -4.13 10.33 -13.29
N GLY A 34 -3.69 10.54 -14.54
CA GLY A 34 -4.42 10.08 -15.72
C GLY A 34 -4.65 8.57 -15.69
N ALA A 35 -3.65 7.79 -15.31
CA ALA A 35 -3.76 6.33 -15.17
C ALA A 35 -4.79 5.93 -14.10
N ASN A 36 -4.75 6.53 -12.91
CA ASN A 36 -5.71 6.26 -11.82
C ASN A 36 -7.14 6.59 -12.24
N ILE A 37 -7.35 7.75 -12.88
CA ILE A 37 -8.68 8.19 -13.34
C ILE A 37 -9.17 7.29 -14.47
N ALA A 38 -8.34 6.99 -15.45
CA ALA A 38 -8.71 6.12 -16.58
C ALA A 38 -9.10 4.71 -16.11
N LEU A 39 -8.33 4.12 -15.18
CA LEU A 39 -8.64 2.79 -14.66
C LEU A 39 -9.89 2.79 -13.78
N PHE A 40 -10.13 3.85 -13.02
CA PHE A 40 -11.37 4.02 -12.28
C PHE A 40 -12.59 4.09 -13.21
N LEU A 41 -12.52 4.89 -14.28
CA LEU A 41 -13.59 4.97 -15.28
C LEU A 41 -13.83 3.62 -15.96
N LEU A 42 -12.76 2.87 -16.29
CA LEU A 42 -12.89 1.51 -16.81
C LEU A 42 -13.59 0.57 -15.82
N THR A 43 -13.26 0.69 -14.53
CA THR A 43 -13.88 -0.12 -13.47
C THR A 43 -15.38 0.18 -13.36
N GLU A 44 -15.78 1.45 -13.42
CA GLU A 44 -17.19 1.85 -13.44
C GLU A 44 -17.95 1.26 -14.64
N LEU A 45 -17.33 1.27 -15.83
CA LEU A 45 -17.93 0.69 -17.05
C LEU A 45 -18.10 -0.83 -16.99
N LEU A 46 -17.27 -1.53 -16.19
CA LEU A 46 -17.24 -3.00 -16.11
C LEU A 46 -18.05 -3.58 -14.96
N GLY A 47 -18.79 -2.74 -14.21
CA GLY A 47 -19.71 -3.18 -13.16
C GLY A 47 -19.64 -2.39 -11.86
N GLY A 48 -18.73 -1.41 -11.75
CA GLY A 48 -18.67 -0.48 -10.61
C GLY A 48 -17.46 -0.71 -9.71
N SER A 49 -16.90 0.39 -9.19
CA SER A 49 -15.73 0.34 -8.30
C SER A 49 -16.01 -0.15 -6.88
N THR A 50 -17.26 -0.39 -6.50
CA THR A 50 -17.63 -0.99 -5.21
C THR A 50 -17.88 -2.50 -5.30
N ALA A 51 -17.91 -3.06 -6.51
CA ALA A 51 -18.10 -4.47 -6.74
C ALA A 51 -16.77 -5.23 -6.58
N VAL A 52 -16.67 -6.06 -5.54
CA VAL A 52 -15.44 -6.79 -5.19
C VAL A 52 -15.01 -7.74 -6.31
N ASP A 53 -15.95 -8.40 -6.98
CA ASP A 53 -15.66 -9.32 -8.08
C ASP A 53 -15.07 -8.59 -9.30
N VAL A 54 -15.56 -7.38 -9.61
CA VAL A 54 -15.01 -6.52 -10.67
C VAL A 54 -13.58 -6.11 -10.32
N LEU A 55 -13.34 -5.67 -9.08
CA LEU A 55 -12.01 -5.29 -8.61
C LEU A 55 -11.01 -6.47 -8.65
N ILE A 56 -11.42 -7.66 -8.21
CA ILE A 56 -10.58 -8.86 -8.30
C ILE A 56 -10.26 -9.21 -9.75
N ARG A 57 -11.24 -9.16 -10.66
CA ARG A 57 -11.02 -9.40 -12.10
C ARG A 57 -10.03 -8.42 -12.71
N LEU A 58 -10.05 -7.17 -12.27
CA LEU A 58 -9.16 -6.11 -12.76
C LEU A 58 -7.79 -6.07 -12.08
N GLY A 59 -7.55 -6.92 -11.08
CA GLY A 59 -6.23 -7.06 -10.47
C GLY A 59 -6.09 -6.46 -9.08
N ALA A 60 -7.17 -6.36 -8.31
CA ALA A 60 -7.07 -6.10 -6.88
C ALA A 60 -6.22 -7.17 -6.19
N MET A 61 -5.55 -6.79 -5.11
CA MET A 61 -4.80 -7.73 -4.30
C MET A 61 -5.77 -8.66 -3.59
N GLU A 62 -5.62 -9.95 -3.82
CA GLU A 62 -6.23 -11.01 -3.02
C GLU A 62 -5.10 -11.98 -2.69
N SER A 63 -4.88 -12.23 -1.39
CA SER A 63 -3.65 -12.85 -0.91
C SER A 63 -3.45 -14.26 -1.45
N TRP A 64 -4.50 -15.03 -1.65
CA TRP A 64 -4.37 -16.38 -2.20
C TRP A 64 -4.01 -16.40 -3.67
N LEU A 65 -4.62 -15.53 -4.49
CA LEU A 65 -4.28 -15.40 -5.90
C LEU A 65 -2.83 -14.97 -6.07
N ILE A 66 -2.36 -14.06 -5.22
CA ILE A 66 -0.94 -13.66 -5.15
C ILE A 66 -0.07 -14.87 -4.78
N ALA A 67 -0.40 -15.59 -3.71
CA ALA A 67 0.33 -16.79 -3.28
C ALA A 67 0.35 -17.89 -4.36
N SER A 68 -0.72 -17.96 -5.17
CA SER A 68 -0.87 -18.89 -6.31
C SER A 68 -0.12 -18.45 -7.57
N GLY A 69 0.63 -17.35 -7.52
CA GLY A 69 1.51 -16.90 -8.60
C GLY A 69 1.03 -15.65 -9.34
N GLU A 70 -0.11 -15.07 -9.01
CA GLU A 70 -0.61 -13.82 -9.62
C GLU A 70 0.05 -12.56 -9.02
N TYR A 71 1.39 -12.56 -8.93
CA TYR A 71 2.18 -11.48 -8.31
C TYR A 71 1.99 -10.11 -8.98
N TRP A 72 1.54 -10.08 -10.23
CA TRP A 72 1.21 -8.85 -10.95
C TRP A 72 0.13 -8.01 -10.23
N ARG A 73 -0.70 -8.65 -9.37
CA ARG A 73 -1.71 -7.98 -8.53
C ARG A 73 -1.12 -6.98 -7.56
N LEU A 74 0.11 -7.22 -7.08
CA LEU A 74 0.83 -6.28 -6.21
C LEU A 74 1.06 -4.92 -6.89
N PHE A 75 1.19 -4.93 -8.22
CA PHE A 75 1.38 -3.74 -9.03
C PHE A 75 0.04 -3.15 -9.53
N SER A 76 -0.84 -3.96 -10.11
CA SER A 76 -2.10 -3.45 -10.69
C SER A 76 -3.02 -2.83 -9.65
N ALA A 77 -3.04 -3.37 -8.43
CA ALA A 77 -3.86 -2.85 -7.34
C ALA A 77 -3.51 -1.40 -6.95
N MET A 78 -2.28 -0.94 -7.23
CA MET A 78 -1.86 0.44 -6.99
C MET A 78 -2.67 1.47 -7.78
N PHE A 79 -3.39 1.05 -8.84
CA PHE A 79 -4.16 1.94 -9.71
C PHE A 79 -5.67 1.76 -9.58
N LEU A 80 -6.13 0.68 -8.93
CA LEU A 80 -7.54 0.42 -8.66
C LEU A 80 -7.99 1.20 -7.43
N HIS A 81 -9.26 1.60 -7.38
CA HIS A 81 -9.82 2.34 -6.24
C HIS A 81 -11.23 1.84 -5.95
N SER A 82 -11.59 1.78 -4.68
CA SER A 82 -12.93 1.37 -4.23
C SER A 82 -13.80 2.60 -3.93
N GLY A 83 -14.63 3.00 -4.89
CA GLY A 83 -15.51 4.17 -4.79
C GLY A 83 -14.82 5.51 -5.02
N LEU A 84 -15.65 6.52 -5.32
CA LEU A 84 -15.19 7.85 -5.73
C LEU A 84 -14.41 8.60 -4.64
N ILE A 85 -14.81 8.47 -3.37
CA ILE A 85 -14.14 9.13 -2.24
C ILE A 85 -12.71 8.60 -2.09
N HIS A 86 -12.51 7.28 -2.23
CA HIS A 86 -11.19 6.66 -2.14
C HIS A 86 -10.28 7.14 -3.28
N LEU A 87 -10.79 7.22 -4.52
CA LEU A 87 -10.05 7.85 -5.62
C LEU A 87 -9.70 9.31 -5.31
N GLY A 88 -10.66 10.09 -4.81
CA GLY A 88 -10.49 11.52 -4.53
C GLY A 88 -9.33 11.80 -3.58
N PHE A 89 -9.24 11.08 -2.47
CA PHE A 89 -8.12 11.25 -1.52
C PHE A 89 -6.76 10.89 -2.13
N ASN A 90 -6.68 9.83 -2.94
CA ASN A 90 -5.45 9.43 -3.61
C ASN A 90 -5.02 10.44 -4.68
N VAL A 91 -5.96 10.94 -5.48
CA VAL A 91 -5.73 11.98 -6.49
C VAL A 91 -5.24 13.27 -5.84
N ILE A 92 -5.89 13.71 -4.76
CA ILE A 92 -5.46 14.92 -4.01
C ILE A 92 -4.08 14.72 -3.40
N GLY A 93 -3.83 13.58 -2.76
CA GLY A 93 -2.52 13.26 -2.19
C GLY A 93 -1.41 13.25 -3.24
N LEU A 94 -1.65 12.61 -4.39
CA LEU A 94 -0.71 12.56 -5.50
C LEU A 94 -0.49 13.95 -6.13
N LEU A 95 -1.53 14.75 -6.28
CA LEU A 95 -1.42 16.14 -6.77
C LEU A 95 -0.57 17.01 -5.85
N ILE A 96 -0.80 16.95 -4.54
CA ILE A 96 -0.10 17.79 -3.57
C ILE A 96 1.34 17.32 -3.38
N PHE A 97 1.53 16.05 -3.07
CA PHE A 97 2.84 15.53 -2.68
C PHE A 97 3.66 15.06 -3.88
N GLY A 98 3.02 14.44 -4.88
CA GLY A 98 3.70 13.98 -6.08
C GLY A 98 4.33 15.14 -6.85
N HIS A 99 3.58 16.23 -7.03
CA HIS A 99 4.08 17.46 -7.64
C HIS A 99 5.36 17.98 -6.95
N GLN A 100 5.34 18.01 -5.61
CA GLN A 100 6.47 18.48 -4.82
C GLN A 100 7.68 17.55 -4.97
N VAL A 101 7.50 16.23 -4.80
CA VAL A 101 8.61 15.27 -4.91
C VAL A 101 9.17 15.25 -6.33
N GLU A 102 8.34 15.30 -7.36
CA GLU A 102 8.81 15.29 -8.75
C GLU A 102 9.65 16.52 -9.08
N ARG A 103 9.27 17.71 -8.58
CA ARG A 103 10.10 18.92 -8.74
C ARG A 103 11.44 18.79 -8.01
N LEU A 104 11.42 18.26 -6.79
CA LEU A 104 12.61 18.13 -5.94
C LEU A 104 13.58 17.04 -6.45
N TYR A 105 13.08 15.87 -6.82
CA TYR A 105 13.88 14.70 -7.21
C TYR A 105 14.07 14.53 -8.72
N GLY A 106 13.21 15.16 -9.54
CA GLY A 106 13.13 14.94 -10.98
C GLY A 106 12.31 13.69 -11.36
N TYR A 107 11.88 13.63 -12.63
CA TYR A 107 10.96 12.62 -13.17
C TYR A 107 11.42 11.17 -12.93
N ALA A 108 12.69 10.85 -13.19
CA ALA A 108 13.18 9.48 -13.14
C ALA A 108 13.23 8.93 -11.71
N ARG A 109 13.74 9.73 -10.76
CA ARG A 109 13.81 9.34 -9.35
C ARG A 109 12.42 9.26 -8.74
N PHE A 110 11.55 10.22 -9.06
CA PHE A 110 10.17 10.21 -8.61
C PHE A 110 9.42 8.97 -9.08
N LEU A 111 9.54 8.60 -10.36
CA LEU A 111 8.88 7.40 -10.89
C LEU A 111 9.37 6.13 -10.17
N VAL A 112 10.68 5.98 -9.98
CA VAL A 112 11.25 4.84 -9.24
C VAL A 112 10.75 4.80 -7.80
N ILE A 113 10.73 5.95 -7.11
CA ILE A 113 10.22 6.06 -5.74
C ILE A 113 8.74 5.66 -5.69
N TYR A 114 7.90 6.20 -6.58
CA TYR A 114 6.46 5.90 -6.61
C TYR A 114 6.20 4.40 -6.78
N ILE A 115 6.85 3.79 -7.78
CA ILE A 115 6.62 2.39 -8.12
C ILE A 115 7.15 1.46 -7.03
N LEU A 116 8.41 1.62 -6.61
CA LEU A 116 9.01 0.70 -5.64
C LEU A 116 8.48 0.90 -4.23
N ALA A 117 8.15 2.14 -3.82
CA ALA A 117 7.50 2.36 -2.53
C ALA A 117 6.06 1.85 -2.54
N GLY A 118 5.32 2.03 -3.64
CA GLY A 118 3.99 1.44 -3.82
C GLY A 118 4.02 -0.09 -3.68
N LEU A 119 4.95 -0.74 -4.38
CA LEU A 119 5.18 -2.19 -4.26
C LEU A 119 5.58 -2.61 -2.84
N ALA A 120 6.43 -1.84 -2.15
CA ALA A 120 6.76 -2.10 -0.75
C ALA A 120 5.52 -2.04 0.14
N GLY A 121 4.62 -1.08 -0.11
CA GLY A 121 3.31 -1.01 0.53
C GLY A 121 2.47 -2.25 0.24
N SER A 122 2.24 -2.58 -1.04
CA SER A 122 1.49 -3.77 -1.44
C SER A 122 2.03 -5.04 -0.81
N ILE A 123 3.35 -5.24 -0.81
CA ILE A 123 3.99 -6.44 -0.24
C ILE A 123 3.85 -6.48 1.29
N THR A 124 3.96 -5.33 1.96
CA THR A 124 3.77 -5.28 3.43
C THR A 124 2.32 -5.59 3.80
N SER A 125 1.35 -5.06 3.05
CA SER A 125 -0.06 -5.44 3.21
C SER A 125 -0.29 -6.92 2.94
N TYR A 126 0.24 -7.45 1.83
CA TYR A 126 0.16 -8.85 1.48
C TYR A 126 0.69 -9.77 2.58
N ALA A 127 1.82 -9.42 3.21
CA ALA A 127 2.43 -10.26 4.24
C ALA A 127 1.73 -10.19 5.61
N PHE A 128 1.09 -9.07 5.95
CA PHE A 128 0.66 -8.80 7.33
C PHE A 128 -0.83 -8.47 7.49
N ASN A 129 -1.56 -8.16 6.42
CA ASN A 129 -2.99 -7.85 6.46
C ASN A 129 -3.87 -9.10 6.27
N LEU A 130 -3.42 -10.25 6.77
CA LEU A 130 -4.05 -11.57 6.56
C LEU A 130 -5.24 -11.85 7.49
N SER A 131 -5.42 -11.02 8.52
CA SER A 131 -6.48 -11.16 9.53
C SER A 131 -7.78 -10.45 9.15
N SER A 132 -7.74 -9.59 8.12
CA SER A 132 -8.94 -9.01 7.53
C SER A 132 -9.71 -10.15 6.85
N ALA A 133 -11.04 -10.18 6.99
CA ALA A 133 -11.96 -11.26 6.60
C ALA A 133 -11.54 -12.06 5.34
N PRO A 134 -11.93 -13.34 5.19
CA PRO A 134 -11.75 -14.00 3.89
C PRO A 134 -12.40 -13.11 2.83
N TYR A 135 -11.71 -12.88 1.72
CA TYR A 135 -12.08 -11.92 0.67
C TYR A 135 -11.75 -10.43 0.95
N ALA A 136 -10.96 -10.11 1.97
CA ALA A 136 -10.36 -8.77 2.07
C ALA A 136 -9.44 -8.53 0.87
N ILE A 137 -9.76 -7.51 0.09
CA ILE A 137 -8.97 -7.10 -1.07
C ILE A 137 -8.23 -5.80 -0.80
N GLY A 138 -7.02 -5.68 -1.37
CA GLY A 138 -6.25 -4.45 -1.37
C GLY A 138 -6.36 -3.72 -2.71
N VAL A 139 -6.72 -2.44 -2.67
CA VAL A 139 -6.70 -1.52 -3.82
C VAL A 139 -6.26 -0.13 -3.36
N GLY A 140 -5.68 0.65 -4.26
CA GLY A 140 -5.43 2.08 -4.06
C GLY A 140 -3.98 2.48 -4.22
N ALA A 141 -3.76 3.71 -4.69
CA ALA A 141 -2.43 4.30 -4.81
C ALA A 141 -1.81 4.70 -3.45
N SER A 142 -2.52 4.51 -2.33
CA SER A 142 -2.19 5.15 -1.07
C SER A 142 -0.85 4.69 -0.48
N GLY A 143 -0.46 3.42 -0.69
CA GLY A 143 0.88 2.96 -0.32
C GLY A 143 1.98 3.75 -1.04
N ALA A 144 1.81 4.02 -2.33
CA ALA A 144 2.74 4.84 -3.10
C ALA A 144 2.71 6.32 -2.67
N VAL A 145 1.53 6.87 -2.35
CA VAL A 145 1.38 8.24 -1.82
C VAL A 145 2.08 8.40 -0.47
N PHE A 146 1.96 7.41 0.43
CA PHE A 146 2.75 7.38 1.66
C PHE A 146 4.25 7.24 1.39
N GLY A 147 4.64 6.51 0.34
CA GLY A 147 6.02 6.47 -0.14
C GLY A 147 6.54 7.82 -0.61
N ILE A 148 5.73 8.59 -1.34
CA ILE A 148 6.04 9.98 -1.72
C ILE A 148 6.24 10.83 -0.46
N LEU A 149 5.38 10.68 0.56
CA LEU A 149 5.52 11.39 1.83
C LEU A 149 6.82 11.01 2.57
N GLY A 150 7.17 9.72 2.59
CA GLY A 150 8.45 9.23 3.11
C GLY A 150 9.65 9.83 2.37
N ALA A 151 9.57 9.94 1.04
CA ALA A 151 10.60 10.57 0.23
C ALA A 151 10.73 12.09 0.48
N LEU A 152 9.62 12.79 0.75
CA LEU A 152 9.69 14.19 1.20
C LEU A 152 10.44 14.30 2.52
N VAL A 153 10.10 13.48 3.52
CA VAL A 153 10.83 13.44 4.80
C VAL A 153 12.31 13.17 4.56
N ALA A 154 12.66 12.21 3.70
CA ALA A 154 14.04 11.89 3.35
C ALA A 154 14.79 13.08 2.73
N PHE A 155 14.12 13.88 1.88
CA PHE A 155 14.69 15.07 1.27
C PHE A 155 15.04 16.12 2.33
N PHE A 156 14.10 16.42 3.23
CA PHE A 156 14.33 17.38 4.31
C PHE A 156 15.41 16.90 5.29
N LEU A 157 15.48 15.60 5.59
CA LEU A 157 16.55 15.03 6.39
C LEU A 157 17.91 15.17 5.72
N SER A 158 18.00 14.84 4.43
CA SER A 158 19.24 14.87 3.65
C SER A 158 19.77 16.30 3.43
N ASN A 159 18.87 17.28 3.37
CA ASN A 159 19.20 18.69 3.10
C ASN A 159 19.01 19.59 4.34
N ARG A 160 18.91 19.02 5.55
CA ARG A 160 18.63 19.76 6.79
C ARG A 160 19.62 20.89 7.08
N GLY A 161 20.86 20.75 6.65
CA GLY A 161 21.91 21.78 6.80
C GLY A 161 21.65 23.01 5.94
N LEU A 162 21.01 22.83 4.78
CA LEU A 162 20.68 23.90 3.83
C LEU A 162 19.34 24.58 4.16
N LEU A 163 18.35 23.81 4.62
CA LEU A 163 16.97 24.29 4.75
C LEU A 163 16.65 24.97 6.10
N GLY A 164 17.58 24.95 7.05
CA GLY A 164 17.49 25.72 8.29
C GLY A 164 16.25 25.40 9.16
N LYS A 165 15.75 26.42 9.89
CA LYS A 165 14.61 26.27 10.81
C LYS A 165 13.30 25.96 10.08
N MET A 166 13.04 26.61 8.95
CA MET A 166 11.81 26.42 8.18
C MET A 166 11.71 24.99 7.63
N GLY A 167 12.80 24.45 7.06
CA GLY A 167 12.81 23.06 6.60
C GLY A 167 12.57 22.04 7.72
N ARG A 168 13.09 22.30 8.93
CA ARG A 168 12.80 21.46 10.10
C ARG A 168 11.33 21.50 10.49
N GLN A 169 10.69 22.67 10.49
CA GLN A 169 9.27 22.81 10.78
C GLN A 169 8.41 22.08 9.74
N THR A 170 8.71 22.25 8.45
CA THR A 170 8.03 21.51 7.37
C THR A 170 8.17 20.00 7.57
N MET A 171 9.37 19.51 7.84
CA MET A 171 9.62 18.08 8.12
C MET A 171 8.79 17.58 9.31
N THR A 172 8.78 18.30 10.44
CA THR A 172 7.97 17.95 11.61
C THR A 172 6.48 17.91 11.27
N GLY A 173 5.98 18.87 10.49
CA GLY A 173 4.61 18.89 10.01
C GLY A 173 4.26 17.68 9.14
N LEU A 174 5.15 17.29 8.22
CA LEU A 174 4.97 16.10 7.39
C LEU A 174 4.97 14.80 8.20
N LEU A 175 5.85 14.69 9.20
CA LEU A 175 5.87 13.54 10.13
C LEU A 175 4.60 13.47 10.98
N ALA A 176 4.13 14.61 11.50
CA ALA A 176 2.88 14.68 12.25
C ALA A 176 1.68 14.28 11.36
N LEU A 177 1.64 14.76 10.12
CA LEU A 177 0.61 14.38 9.16
C LEU A 177 0.63 12.87 8.86
N ALA A 178 1.81 12.28 8.63
CA ALA A 178 1.95 10.83 8.43
C ALA A 178 1.42 10.05 9.65
N ALA A 179 1.83 10.46 10.86
CA ALA A 179 1.41 9.82 12.09
C ALA A 179 -0.11 9.91 12.33
N ILE A 180 -0.71 11.08 12.07
CA ILE A 180 -2.17 11.27 12.19
C ILE A 180 -2.91 10.39 11.21
N ASN A 181 -2.50 10.33 9.94
CA ASN A 181 -3.19 9.49 8.95
C ASN A 181 -3.08 8.00 9.31
N LEU A 182 -1.92 7.54 9.80
CA LEU A 182 -1.78 6.16 10.29
C LEU A 182 -2.66 5.89 11.51
N ALA A 183 -2.73 6.83 12.46
CA ALA A 183 -3.59 6.72 13.63
C ALA A 183 -5.08 6.62 13.24
N VAL A 184 -5.53 7.43 12.28
CA VAL A 184 -6.89 7.36 11.72
C VAL A 184 -7.15 6.00 11.07
N GLY A 185 -6.16 5.44 10.37
CA GLY A 185 -6.29 4.11 9.76
C GLY A 185 -6.48 2.96 10.73
N PHE A 186 -6.06 3.09 12.00
CA PHE A 186 -6.36 2.09 13.04
C PHE A 186 -7.79 2.17 13.56
N ILE A 187 -8.49 3.29 13.28
CA ILE A 187 -9.84 3.57 13.78
C ILE A 187 -10.88 3.33 12.68
N MET A 188 -10.53 3.62 11.42
CA MET A 188 -11.44 3.56 10.28
C MET A 188 -11.32 2.21 9.54
N PRO A 189 -12.38 1.40 9.50
CA PRO A 189 -12.40 0.16 8.72
C PRO A 189 -12.15 0.43 7.23
N GLY A 190 -11.39 -0.46 6.57
CA GLY A 190 -11.07 -0.35 5.16
C GLY A 190 -9.81 0.49 4.84
N ILE A 191 -9.13 1.04 5.85
CA ILE A 191 -7.81 1.66 5.67
C ILE A 191 -6.70 0.63 5.87
N ASP A 192 -5.83 0.50 4.87
CA ASP A 192 -4.71 -0.44 4.90
C ASP A 192 -3.44 0.19 5.51
N ASN A 193 -3.32 0.09 6.82
CA ASN A 193 -2.16 0.62 7.54
C ASN A 193 -0.86 -0.11 7.20
N PHE A 194 -0.90 -1.40 6.89
CA PHE A 194 0.31 -2.13 6.50
C PHE A 194 0.85 -1.62 5.16
N ALA A 195 -0.04 -1.34 4.20
CA ALA A 195 0.34 -0.69 2.95
C ALA A 195 0.95 0.70 3.17
N HIS A 196 0.38 1.50 4.07
CA HIS A 196 0.88 2.85 4.38
C HIS A 196 2.24 2.82 5.06
N ILE A 197 2.44 1.93 6.04
CA ILE A 197 3.70 1.76 6.75
C ILE A 197 4.80 1.27 5.79
N GLY A 198 4.52 0.22 5.02
CA GLY A 198 5.46 -0.33 4.03
C GLY A 198 5.82 0.69 2.96
N GLY A 199 4.82 1.41 2.46
CA GLY A 199 5.00 2.49 1.49
C GLY A 199 5.87 3.61 2.03
N PHE A 200 5.54 4.14 3.21
CA PHE A 200 6.31 5.20 3.85
C PHE A 200 7.76 4.80 4.10
N ALA A 201 8.00 3.60 4.66
CA ALA A 201 9.33 3.09 4.94
C ALA A 201 10.15 2.90 3.64
N GLY A 202 9.55 2.29 2.61
CA GLY A 202 10.19 2.12 1.30
C GLY A 202 10.53 3.46 0.66
N GLY A 203 9.60 4.41 0.67
CA GLY A 203 9.79 5.75 0.15
C GLY A 203 10.84 6.57 0.92
N LEU A 204 10.91 6.43 2.24
CA LEU A 204 11.93 7.04 3.08
C LEU A 204 13.33 6.52 2.72
N LEU A 205 13.51 5.21 2.62
CA LEU A 205 14.80 4.58 2.27
C LEU A 205 15.24 4.93 0.84
N LEU A 206 14.33 4.81 -0.14
CA LEU A 206 14.60 5.20 -1.53
C LEU A 206 14.88 6.70 -1.64
N GLY A 207 14.11 7.52 -0.92
CA GLY A 207 14.32 8.96 -0.81
C GLY A 207 15.70 9.30 -0.27
N MET A 208 16.17 8.62 0.78
CA MET A 208 17.52 8.84 1.34
C MET A 208 18.62 8.47 0.33
N ALA A 209 18.41 7.39 -0.44
CA ALA A 209 19.36 6.94 -1.45
C ALA A 209 19.42 7.89 -2.66
N TYR A 210 18.26 8.39 -3.11
CA TYR A 210 18.11 9.17 -4.33
C TYR A 210 18.01 10.67 -4.13
N SER A 211 17.92 11.16 -2.88
CA SER A 211 17.80 12.60 -2.61
C SER A 211 18.93 13.35 -3.29
N PRO A 212 18.63 14.37 -4.11
CA PRO A 212 19.66 15.23 -4.65
C PRO A 212 20.37 15.94 -3.50
N ARG A 213 21.66 16.17 -3.71
CA ARG A 213 22.55 16.86 -2.77
C ARG A 213 23.19 18.01 -3.51
N TYR A 214 22.67 19.21 -3.27
CA TYR A 214 23.10 20.39 -3.99
C TYR A 214 24.38 20.96 -3.36
N ALA A 215 25.41 21.12 -4.20
CA ALA A 215 26.62 21.83 -3.86
C ALA A 215 26.77 23.08 -4.76
N PRO A 216 27.24 24.21 -4.22
CA PRO A 216 27.51 25.40 -5.01
C PRO A 216 28.68 25.13 -5.98
N VAL A 217 28.50 25.55 -7.22
CA VAL A 217 29.57 25.70 -8.20
C VAL A 217 29.89 27.19 -8.28
N TYR A 218 31.15 27.52 -8.10
CA TYR A 218 31.62 28.91 -8.08
C TYR A 218 32.14 29.32 -9.46
N ASP A 219 31.87 30.56 -9.86
CA ASP A 219 32.43 31.17 -11.06
C ASP A 219 33.91 31.56 -10.84
N PHE A 220 34.53 32.15 -11.87
CA PHE A 220 35.93 32.59 -11.80
C PHE A 220 36.19 33.69 -10.74
N MET A 221 35.15 34.41 -10.32
CA MET A 221 35.21 35.44 -9.29
C MET A 221 34.93 34.89 -7.89
N GLY A 222 34.55 33.61 -7.76
CA GLY A 222 34.21 32.98 -6.49
C GLY A 222 32.74 33.16 -6.08
N TRP A 223 31.89 33.74 -6.93
CA TRP A 223 30.45 33.84 -6.69
C TRP A 223 29.77 32.51 -7.01
N THR A 224 28.68 32.19 -6.31
CA THR A 224 27.94 30.97 -6.60
C THR A 224 27.19 31.12 -7.92
N GLU A 225 27.66 30.44 -8.97
CA GLU A 225 27.08 30.47 -10.31
C GLU A 225 25.79 29.63 -10.36
N ARG A 226 25.86 28.39 -9.85
CA ARG A 226 24.74 27.44 -9.87
C ARG A 226 24.88 26.38 -8.81
N LEU A 227 23.75 25.71 -8.52
CA LEU A 227 23.74 24.51 -7.68
C LEU A 227 23.84 23.26 -8.57
N GLN A 228 24.80 22.39 -8.29
CA GLN A 228 24.95 21.10 -8.96
C GLN A 228 24.52 19.97 -8.04
N ASP A 229 23.75 19.02 -8.58
CA ASP A 229 23.45 17.78 -7.86
C ASP A 229 24.66 16.85 -7.85
N THR A 230 25.18 16.59 -6.65
CA THR A 230 26.33 15.71 -6.39
C THR A 230 25.94 14.25 -6.20
N ASN A 231 24.65 13.92 -6.13
CA ASN A 231 24.12 12.55 -6.01
C ASN A 231 23.30 12.13 -7.24
N PRO A 232 23.91 12.08 -8.45
CA PRO A 232 23.19 11.74 -9.65
C PRO A 232 22.73 10.27 -9.64
N MET A 233 21.55 10.01 -10.20
CA MET A 233 20.90 8.68 -10.19
C MET A 233 21.77 7.57 -10.79
N PHE A 234 22.58 7.84 -11.83
CA PHE A 234 23.43 6.82 -12.45
C PHE A 234 24.50 6.25 -11.49
N ARG A 235 24.93 7.02 -10.48
CA ARG A 235 25.85 6.53 -9.43
C ARG A 235 25.15 5.65 -8.39
N ARG A 236 23.82 5.60 -8.43
CA ARG A 236 22.94 4.87 -7.51
C ARG A 236 22.18 3.75 -8.19
N LEU A 237 22.57 3.32 -9.40
CA LEU A 237 21.89 2.23 -10.12
C LEU A 237 21.85 0.92 -9.32
N TRP A 238 22.81 0.69 -8.43
CA TRP A 238 22.84 -0.47 -7.52
C TRP A 238 21.65 -0.51 -6.54
N VAL A 239 20.98 0.61 -6.28
CA VAL A 239 19.82 0.67 -5.38
C VAL A 239 18.64 -0.11 -5.96
N LEU A 240 18.49 -0.16 -7.30
CA LEU A 240 17.43 -0.91 -7.95
C LEU A 240 17.49 -2.43 -7.69
N PRO A 241 18.59 -3.15 -7.99
CA PRO A 241 18.65 -4.58 -7.71
C PRO A 241 18.56 -4.89 -6.21
N VAL A 242 19.08 -4.02 -5.33
CA VAL A 242 18.91 -4.18 -3.88
C VAL A 242 17.43 -4.05 -3.47
N ALA A 243 16.73 -3.03 -3.97
CA ALA A 243 15.32 -2.85 -3.70
C ALA A 243 14.50 -4.03 -4.24
N VAL A 244 14.77 -4.49 -5.46
CA VAL A 244 14.11 -5.67 -6.04
C VAL A 244 14.34 -6.92 -5.19
N ALA A 245 15.58 -7.17 -4.72
CA ALA A 245 15.87 -8.28 -3.84
C ALA A 245 15.06 -8.22 -2.52
N ILE A 246 14.94 -7.03 -1.92
CA ILE A 246 14.12 -6.81 -0.72
C ILE A 246 12.64 -7.09 -1.00
N LEU A 247 12.12 -6.60 -2.14
CA LEU A 247 10.73 -6.85 -2.54
C LEU A 247 10.48 -8.34 -2.78
N VAL A 248 11.40 -9.06 -3.43
CA VAL A 248 11.32 -10.52 -3.62
C VAL A 248 11.29 -11.25 -2.28
N ILE A 249 12.19 -10.89 -1.35
CA ILE A 249 12.17 -11.47 0.00
C ILE A 249 10.83 -11.20 0.69
N GLY A 250 10.29 -9.98 0.56
CA GLY A 250 8.97 -9.64 1.10
C GLY A 250 7.84 -10.49 0.50
N VAL A 251 7.86 -10.77 -0.81
CA VAL A 251 6.89 -11.68 -1.45
C VAL A 251 7.04 -13.11 -0.90
N LEU A 252 8.27 -13.60 -0.73
CA LEU A 252 8.50 -14.93 -0.14
C LEU A 252 7.98 -15.03 1.28
N ILE A 253 8.20 -13.99 2.10
CA ILE A 253 7.61 -13.89 3.45
C ILE A 253 6.09 -13.89 3.34
N GLY A 254 5.50 -13.11 2.43
CA GLY A 254 4.05 -13.07 2.25
C GLY A 254 3.45 -14.42 1.85
N ASN A 255 4.10 -15.16 0.93
CA ASN A 255 3.67 -16.52 0.57
C ASN A 255 3.67 -17.46 1.77
N TRP A 256 4.73 -17.39 2.59
CA TRP A 256 4.83 -18.19 3.81
C TRP A 256 3.72 -17.82 4.81
N MET A 257 3.51 -16.52 5.05
CA MET A 257 2.47 -16.01 5.95
C MET A 257 1.06 -16.42 5.50
N VAL A 258 0.78 -16.37 4.18
CA VAL A 258 -0.50 -16.83 3.63
C VAL A 258 -0.69 -18.33 3.83
N GLY A 259 0.33 -19.14 3.55
CA GLY A 259 0.26 -20.59 3.72
C GLY A 259 -0.09 -21.01 5.15
N GLU A 260 0.44 -20.28 6.14
CA GLU A 260 0.18 -20.51 7.58
C GLU A 260 -1.08 -19.80 8.10
N SER A 261 -1.84 -19.10 7.24
CA SER A 261 -3.02 -18.34 7.66
C SER A 261 -4.29 -19.21 7.73
N PRO A 262 -5.26 -18.90 8.61
CA PRO A 262 -6.56 -19.58 8.63
C PRO A 262 -7.27 -19.58 7.28
N VAL A 263 -7.08 -18.53 6.47
CA VAL A 263 -7.68 -18.40 5.13
C VAL A 263 -7.25 -19.55 4.22
N SER A 264 -5.97 -19.94 4.29
CA SER A 264 -5.41 -21.05 3.51
C SER A 264 -6.13 -22.36 3.84
N TYR A 265 -6.20 -22.69 5.14
CA TYR A 265 -6.92 -23.86 5.63
C TYR A 265 -8.40 -23.86 5.23
N LEU A 266 -9.08 -22.71 5.27
CA LEU A 266 -10.48 -22.62 4.84
C LEU A 266 -10.68 -22.78 3.33
N LYS A 267 -9.72 -22.37 2.50
CA LYS A 267 -9.77 -22.59 1.05
C LYS A 267 -9.56 -24.06 0.72
N ASP A 268 -8.58 -24.71 1.36
CA ASP A 268 -8.38 -26.15 1.20
C ASP A 268 -9.57 -26.94 1.73
N ALA A 269 -10.12 -26.55 2.89
CA ALA A 269 -11.34 -27.14 3.42
C ALA A 269 -12.52 -27.03 2.46
N GLN A 270 -12.70 -25.88 1.79
CA GLN A 270 -13.73 -25.71 0.78
C GLN A 270 -13.55 -26.69 -0.38
N LYS A 271 -12.32 -26.83 -0.89
CA LYS A 271 -12.04 -27.74 -2.01
C LYS A 271 -12.37 -29.19 -1.65
N HIS A 272 -11.98 -29.65 -0.45
CA HIS A 272 -12.30 -30.99 0.03
C HIS A 272 -13.80 -31.17 0.29
N HIS A 273 -14.47 -30.14 0.79
CA HIS A 273 -15.92 -30.14 0.97
C HIS A 273 -16.65 -30.32 -0.37
N GLU A 274 -16.26 -29.59 -1.42
CA GLU A 274 -16.82 -29.72 -2.77
C GLU A 274 -16.56 -31.10 -3.39
N GLN A 275 -15.51 -31.80 -2.95
CA GLN A 275 -15.18 -33.18 -3.36
C GLN A 275 -15.90 -34.25 -2.53
N GLY A 276 -16.68 -33.85 -1.51
CA GLY A 276 -17.39 -34.78 -0.60
C GLY A 276 -16.50 -35.37 0.51
N GLU A 277 -15.27 -34.89 0.65
CA GLU A 277 -14.29 -35.35 1.65
C GLU A 277 -14.51 -34.61 2.99
N PHE A 278 -15.71 -34.72 3.56
CA PHE A 278 -16.15 -33.93 4.72
C PHE A 278 -15.24 -34.06 5.95
N GLY A 279 -14.67 -35.25 6.20
CA GLY A 279 -13.79 -35.47 7.33
C GLY A 279 -12.50 -34.64 7.25
N LEU A 280 -11.86 -34.62 6.08
CA LEU A 280 -10.65 -33.81 5.85
C LEU A 280 -10.98 -32.33 5.85
N ALA A 281 -12.11 -31.93 5.24
CA ALA A 281 -12.59 -30.56 5.29
C ALA A 281 -12.80 -30.07 6.72
N LEU A 282 -13.37 -30.90 7.61
CA LEU A 282 -13.55 -30.55 9.03
C LEU A 282 -12.22 -30.39 9.76
N VAL A 283 -11.26 -31.30 9.56
CA VAL A 283 -9.92 -31.17 10.16
C VAL A 283 -9.29 -29.83 9.81
N LEU A 284 -9.30 -29.46 8.52
CA LEU A 284 -8.76 -28.18 8.06
C LEU A 284 -9.49 -26.97 8.66
N VAL A 285 -10.81 -27.06 8.85
CA VAL A 285 -11.56 -25.99 9.53
C VAL A 285 -11.20 -25.90 11.02
N GLU A 286 -10.97 -27.02 11.70
CA GLU A 286 -10.51 -27.01 13.10
C GLU A 286 -9.10 -26.42 13.21
N GLU A 287 -8.17 -26.76 12.31
CA GLU A 287 -6.83 -26.13 12.25
C GLU A 287 -6.93 -24.60 12.09
N ALA A 288 -7.85 -24.13 11.23
CA ALA A 288 -8.11 -22.70 11.08
C ALA A 288 -8.65 -22.04 12.37
N LEU A 289 -9.48 -22.76 13.12
CA LEU A 289 -10.03 -22.31 14.40
C LEU A 289 -9.01 -22.38 15.54
N ASP A 290 -8.09 -23.34 15.52
CA ASP A 290 -7.01 -23.44 16.50
C ASP A 290 -6.03 -22.27 16.35
N LEU A 291 -5.73 -21.87 15.11
CA LEU A 291 -4.94 -20.67 14.83
C LEU A 291 -5.69 -19.39 15.25
N HIS A 292 -6.98 -19.27 14.92
CA HIS A 292 -7.79 -18.10 15.23
C HIS A 292 -9.20 -18.47 15.74
N PRO A 293 -9.36 -18.64 17.08
CA PRO A 293 -10.62 -19.12 17.69
C PRO A 293 -11.83 -18.19 17.53
N ASN A 294 -11.61 -16.96 17.07
CA ASN A 294 -12.65 -15.95 16.84
C ASN A 294 -12.86 -15.67 15.34
N TYR A 295 -12.47 -16.59 14.46
CA TYR A 295 -12.58 -16.41 13.02
C TYR A 295 -13.96 -16.84 12.50
N GLY A 296 -14.87 -15.87 12.34
CA GLY A 296 -16.27 -16.11 11.97
C GLY A 296 -16.46 -16.94 10.69
N ALA A 297 -15.59 -16.78 9.70
CA ALA A 297 -15.67 -17.53 8.45
C ALA A 297 -15.34 -19.02 8.61
N ALA A 298 -14.49 -19.39 9.57
CA ALA A 298 -14.24 -20.79 9.87
C ALA A 298 -15.48 -21.46 10.50
N TYR A 299 -16.18 -20.75 11.38
CA TYR A 299 -17.47 -21.20 11.89
C TYR A 299 -18.52 -21.35 10.79
N LEU A 300 -18.62 -20.38 9.86
CA LEU A 300 -19.51 -20.50 8.71
C LEU A 300 -19.17 -21.75 7.86
N ARG A 301 -17.88 -21.98 7.59
CA ARG A 301 -17.45 -23.16 6.82
C ARG A 301 -17.79 -24.46 7.55
N ARG A 302 -17.52 -24.54 8.86
CA ARG A 302 -17.86 -25.72 9.68
C ARG A 302 -19.36 -25.97 9.65
N ALA A 303 -20.17 -24.93 9.76
CA ALA A 303 -21.62 -25.05 9.73
C ALA A 303 -22.14 -25.62 8.41
N LEU A 304 -21.60 -25.17 7.28
CA LEU A 304 -21.98 -25.70 5.96
C LEU A 304 -21.69 -27.21 5.87
N ILE A 305 -20.51 -27.64 6.32
CA ILE A 305 -20.15 -29.06 6.33
C ILE A 305 -21.05 -29.86 7.28
N MET A 306 -21.34 -29.32 8.48
CA MET A 306 -22.22 -29.96 9.45
C MET A 306 -23.66 -30.10 8.95
N ALA A 307 -24.16 -29.11 8.20
CA ALA A 307 -25.47 -29.17 7.58
C ALA A 307 -25.55 -30.31 6.55
N ASP A 308 -24.54 -30.45 5.70
CA ASP A 308 -24.47 -31.53 4.70
C ASP A 308 -24.33 -32.92 5.32
N LEU A 309 -23.67 -33.02 6.49
CA LEU A 309 -23.60 -34.24 7.29
C LEU A 309 -24.89 -34.51 8.10
N GLY A 310 -25.90 -33.65 8.02
CA GLY A 310 -27.16 -33.77 8.75
C GLY A 310 -27.10 -33.40 10.23
N ASN A 311 -25.98 -32.86 10.71
CA ASN A 311 -25.84 -32.37 12.09
C ASN A 311 -26.38 -30.93 12.22
N VAL A 312 -27.71 -30.82 12.11
CA VAL A 312 -28.42 -29.54 12.08
C VAL A 312 -28.17 -28.70 13.34
N GLU A 313 -28.10 -29.32 14.51
CA GLU A 313 -27.90 -28.59 15.78
C GLU A 313 -26.54 -27.89 15.82
N ARG A 314 -25.46 -28.61 15.48
CA ARG A 314 -24.12 -28.03 15.45
C ARG A 314 -23.97 -26.99 14.35
N ALA A 315 -24.58 -27.24 13.18
CA ALA A 315 -24.60 -26.27 12.09
C ALA A 315 -25.24 -24.94 12.51
N MET A 316 -26.37 -24.99 13.23
CA MET A 316 -27.04 -23.79 13.72
C MET A 316 -26.24 -23.02 14.78
N ASP A 317 -25.57 -23.71 15.71
CA ASP A 317 -24.72 -23.05 16.72
C ASP A 317 -23.54 -22.33 16.06
N ASP A 318 -22.87 -23.00 15.13
CA ASP A 318 -21.75 -22.43 14.37
C ASP A 318 -22.19 -21.25 13.49
N LEU A 319 -23.36 -21.31 12.83
CA LEU A 319 -23.92 -20.15 12.11
C LEU A 319 -24.19 -18.97 13.04
N GLY A 320 -24.77 -19.24 14.22
CA GLY A 320 -25.01 -18.21 15.23
C GLY A 320 -23.71 -17.56 15.70
N ARG A 321 -22.66 -18.36 15.92
CA ARG A 321 -21.34 -17.87 16.31
C ARG A 321 -20.66 -17.09 15.18
N ALA A 322 -20.74 -17.56 13.94
CA ALA A 322 -20.20 -16.89 12.76
C ALA A 322 -20.79 -15.48 12.61
N VAL A 323 -22.12 -15.34 12.71
CA VAL A 323 -22.81 -14.04 12.63
C VAL A 323 -22.39 -13.11 13.78
N ARG A 324 -22.25 -13.62 15.01
CA ARG A 324 -21.80 -12.83 16.18
C ARG A 324 -20.37 -12.34 16.04
N LEU A 325 -19.48 -13.14 15.44
CA LEU A 325 -18.08 -12.81 15.24
C LEU A 325 -17.84 -11.82 14.08
N GLY A 326 -18.88 -11.49 13.32
CA GLY A 326 -18.81 -10.53 12.22
C GLY A 326 -18.36 -11.17 10.91
N LEU A 327 -19.32 -11.49 10.06
CA LEU A 327 -19.10 -11.88 8.67
C LEU A 327 -19.21 -10.67 7.72
N PRO A 328 -18.52 -10.68 6.56
CA PRO A 328 -18.83 -9.80 5.44
C PRO A 328 -20.32 -9.87 5.06
N ASP A 329 -20.89 -8.80 4.51
CA ASP A 329 -22.35 -8.70 4.28
C ASP A 329 -22.91 -9.82 3.38
N SER A 330 -22.15 -10.26 2.37
CA SER A 330 -22.51 -11.38 1.49
C SER A 330 -22.61 -12.69 2.26
N ASP A 331 -21.57 -13.01 3.04
CA ASP A 331 -21.48 -14.23 3.84
C ASP A 331 -22.47 -14.21 5.01
N ARG A 332 -22.71 -13.04 5.59
CA ARG A 332 -23.72 -12.82 6.63
C ARG A 332 -25.12 -13.13 6.10
N SER A 333 -25.47 -12.60 4.93
CA SER A 333 -26.77 -12.88 4.29
C SER A 333 -26.94 -14.37 4.02
N ARG A 334 -25.91 -15.03 3.49
CA ARG A 334 -25.91 -16.48 3.26
C ARG A 334 -26.09 -17.26 4.56
N ALA A 335 -25.35 -16.90 5.60
CA ALA A 335 -25.42 -17.55 6.91
C ALA A 335 -26.81 -17.41 7.55
N LEU A 336 -27.40 -16.21 7.48
CA LEU A 336 -28.74 -15.95 8.01
C LEU A 336 -29.82 -16.74 7.26
N ASN A 337 -29.76 -16.79 5.94
CA ASN A 337 -30.72 -17.55 5.13
C ASN A 337 -30.68 -19.04 5.48
N LEU A 338 -29.49 -19.63 5.52
CA LEU A 338 -29.33 -21.04 5.89
C LEU A 338 -29.82 -21.32 7.32
N LEU A 339 -29.54 -20.40 8.26
CA LEU A 339 -30.01 -20.54 9.64
C LEU A 339 -31.55 -20.51 9.74
N LEU A 340 -32.22 -19.73 8.89
CA LEU A 340 -33.69 -19.72 8.80
C LEU A 340 -34.23 -21.01 8.19
N GLU A 341 -33.62 -21.51 7.11
CA GLU A 341 -34.01 -22.78 6.47
C GLU A 341 -33.89 -23.97 7.43
N LEU A 342 -32.76 -24.08 8.14
CA LEU A 342 -32.53 -25.15 9.11
C LEU A 342 -33.49 -25.09 10.31
N ARG A 343 -33.94 -23.89 10.70
CA ARG A 343 -34.97 -23.73 11.75
C ARG A 343 -36.36 -24.13 11.29
N ALA A 344 -36.69 -23.89 10.03
CA ALA A 344 -38.01 -24.19 9.48
C ALA A 344 -38.24 -25.70 9.28
N ASN A 345 -37.17 -26.47 9.08
CA ASN A 345 -37.20 -27.90 8.82
C ASN A 345 -37.00 -28.79 10.07
N ARG A 346 -37.13 -28.20 11.27
CA ARG A 346 -37.05 -28.89 12.58
C ARG A 346 -38.42 -29.32 13.06
#